data_AF-A0A944H3S6-F1
#
_entry.id   AF-A0A944H3S6-F1
#
_cell.length_a   1.000
_cell.length_b   1.000
_cell.length_c   1.000
_cell.angle_alpha   90.00
_cell.angle_beta   90.00
_cell.angle_gamma   90.00
#
_symmetry.space_group_name_H-M   'P 1'
#
loop_
_entity.id
_entity.type
_entity.pdbx_description
1 polymer ?
#
loop_
_entity_poly.entity_id
_entity_poly.type
_entity_poly.pdbx_seq_one_letter_code
_entity_poly.pdbx_strand_id
1 'polypeptide(L)'
;MISIDTIKTEWFSNIRGDILSGLVVALALIPEAIAFSIIAGVDPKVGLYASFCIAVVISFIGGRPAMISAATGAMALVVVDFVAEHGLQYLLGATLLCGVIQLVMGILKLGNLMRFVSRSVVIGFVNALAILIFMAQLPELDIRNDGVTTLVYAITAIGLGIIYFFPVLPKIGKIIPSPLVCIVGLTVASIYFNWDLRTVADMGE
;
A
#
# COMPACT_ATOMS: atom_id res chain seq x y z
N MET A 1 -20.19 30.66 -2.76
CA MET A 1 -21.40 29.90 -2.38
C MET A 1 -21.43 28.67 -3.26
N ILE A 2 -21.39 27.46 -2.69
CA ILE A 2 -21.38 26.23 -3.48
C ILE A 2 -22.76 26.09 -4.12
N SER A 3 -22.84 26.05 -5.46
CA SER A 3 -24.12 25.86 -6.16
C SER A 3 -24.53 24.38 -6.09
N ILE A 4 -25.84 24.12 -6.08
CA ILE A 4 -26.39 22.76 -6.17
C ILE A 4 -25.89 22.05 -7.43
N ASP A 5 -25.69 22.79 -8.53
CA ASP A 5 -25.16 22.23 -9.78
C ASP A 5 -23.68 21.85 -9.67
N THR A 6 -22.90 22.60 -8.89
CA THR A 6 -21.50 22.26 -8.57
C THR A 6 -21.46 20.97 -7.76
N ILE A 7 -22.30 20.82 -6.74
CA ILE A 7 -22.38 19.59 -5.92
C ILE A 7 -22.77 18.39 -6.79
N LYS A 8 -23.76 18.54 -7.66
CA LYS A 8 -24.19 17.46 -8.57
C LYS A 8 -23.07 17.02 -9.50
N THR A 9 -22.30 17.97 -10.03
CA THR A 9 -21.20 17.68 -10.95
C THR A 9 -20.00 17.08 -10.22
N GLU A 10 -19.68 17.55 -9.01
CA GLU A 10 -18.55 17.01 -8.23
C GLU A 10 -18.83 15.61 -7.66
N TRP A 11 -20.05 15.34 -7.17
CA TRP A 11 -20.38 14.09 -6.48
C TRP A 11 -21.02 13.03 -7.35
N PHE A 12 -21.71 13.42 -8.42
CA PHE A 12 -22.57 12.51 -9.19
C PHE A 12 -22.32 12.53 -10.70
N SER A 13 -21.25 13.17 -11.18
CA SER A 13 -20.95 13.22 -12.63
C SER A 13 -20.58 11.85 -13.22
N ASN A 14 -19.90 10.98 -12.47
CA ASN A 14 -19.38 9.71 -12.99
C ASN A 14 -19.49 8.54 -12.00
N ILE A 15 -20.67 8.32 -11.44
CA ILE A 15 -20.92 7.26 -10.43
C ILE A 15 -20.38 5.89 -10.86
N ARG A 16 -20.62 5.49 -12.11
CA ARG A 16 -20.16 4.18 -12.61
C ARG A 16 -18.63 4.10 -12.67
N GLY A 17 -17.96 5.13 -13.18
CA GLY A 17 -16.50 5.14 -13.27
C GLY A 17 -15.84 5.26 -11.89
N ASP A 18 -16.43 6.01 -10.98
CA ASP A 18 -15.90 6.23 -9.63
C ASP A 18 -16.03 4.95 -8.78
N ILE A 19 -17.16 4.24 -8.87
CA ILE A 19 -17.35 2.95 -8.19
C ILE A 19 -16.39 1.90 -8.77
N LEU A 20 -16.28 1.79 -10.09
CA LEU A 20 -15.39 0.80 -10.71
C LEU A 20 -13.92 1.08 -10.41
N SER A 21 -13.47 2.33 -10.52
CA SER A 21 -12.09 2.70 -10.21
C SER A 21 -11.78 2.53 -8.72
N GLY A 22 -12.68 2.94 -7.83
CA GLY A 22 -12.57 2.72 -6.39
C GLY A 22 -12.44 1.24 -6.03
N LEU A 23 -13.25 0.36 -6.65
CA LEU A 23 -13.18 -1.07 -6.40
C LEU A 23 -11.87 -1.70 -6.90
N VAL A 24 -11.40 -1.32 -8.09
CA VAL A 24 -10.12 -1.80 -8.64
C VAL A 24 -8.95 -1.38 -7.75
N VAL A 25 -8.94 -0.12 -7.31
CA VAL A 25 -7.88 0.41 -6.45
C VAL A 25 -7.94 -0.22 -5.06
N ALA A 26 -9.13 -0.38 -4.48
CA ALA A 26 -9.28 -1.03 -3.18
C ALA A 26 -8.71 -2.46 -3.19
N LEU A 27 -8.99 -3.24 -4.24
CA LEU A 27 -8.42 -4.57 -4.42
C LEU A 27 -6.89 -4.55 -4.57
N ALA A 28 -6.34 -3.53 -5.23
CA ALA A 28 -4.89 -3.35 -5.36
C ALA A 28 -4.23 -2.91 -4.04
N LEU A 29 -4.92 -2.12 -3.22
CA LEU A 29 -4.39 -1.58 -1.96
C LEU A 29 -4.37 -2.60 -0.81
N ILE A 30 -5.23 -3.61 -0.82
CA ILE A 30 -5.27 -4.61 0.26
C ILE A 30 -3.90 -5.31 0.44
N PRO A 31 -3.29 -5.90 -0.61
CA PRO A 31 -1.97 -6.51 -0.49
C PRO A 31 -0.88 -5.51 -0.13
N GLU A 32 -0.94 -4.28 -0.65
CA GLU A 32 0.04 -3.23 -0.34
C GLU A 32 0.01 -2.85 1.14
N ALA A 33 -1.17 -2.59 1.70
CA ALA A 33 -1.33 -2.23 3.11
C ALA A 33 -0.88 -3.36 4.05
N ILE A 34 -1.15 -4.61 3.68
CA ILE A 34 -0.66 -5.79 4.41
C ILE A 34 0.87 -5.84 4.37
N ALA A 35 1.47 -5.77 3.18
CA ALA A 35 2.92 -5.83 3.01
C ALA A 35 3.64 -4.69 3.74
N PHE A 36 3.13 -3.46 3.68
CA PHE A 36 3.72 -2.33 4.37
C PHE A 36 3.57 -2.42 5.90
N SER A 37 2.52 -3.05 6.41
CA SER A 37 2.39 -3.30 7.86
C SER A 37 3.45 -4.30 8.34
N ILE A 38 3.66 -5.38 7.57
CA ILE A 38 4.68 -6.39 7.86
C ILE A 38 6.08 -5.75 7.83
N ILE A 39 6.37 -4.93 6.81
CA ILE A 39 7.64 -4.19 6.73
C ILE A 39 7.82 -3.25 7.94
N ALA A 40 6.74 -2.63 8.42
CA ALA A 40 6.75 -1.78 9.61
C ALA A 40 6.77 -2.55 10.94
N GLY A 41 6.75 -3.88 10.92
CA GLY A 41 6.71 -4.71 12.12
C GLY A 41 5.43 -4.57 12.94
N VAL A 42 4.28 -4.32 12.27
CA VAL A 42 2.97 -4.19 12.93
C VAL A 42 1.94 -5.14 12.31
N ASP A 43 0.92 -5.52 13.08
CA ASP A 43 -0.20 -6.36 12.61
C ASP A 43 -0.79 -5.76 11.31
N PRO A 44 -0.99 -6.55 10.24
CA PRO A 44 -1.65 -6.14 8.99
C PRO A 44 -2.96 -5.37 9.17
N LYS A 45 -3.70 -5.63 10.24
CA LYS A 45 -4.92 -4.89 10.60
C LYS A 45 -4.65 -3.39 10.74
N VAL A 46 -3.49 -2.99 11.26
CA VAL A 46 -3.12 -1.58 11.45
C VAL A 46 -3.07 -0.85 10.11
N GLY A 47 -2.38 -1.40 9.10
CA GLY A 47 -2.30 -0.78 7.77
C GLY A 47 -3.63 -0.78 7.02
N LEU A 48 -4.45 -1.84 7.19
CA LEU A 48 -5.79 -1.90 6.61
C LEU A 48 -6.72 -0.85 7.22
N TYR A 49 -6.72 -0.70 8.56
CA TYR A 49 -7.49 0.33 9.24
C TYR A 49 -6.99 1.74 8.88
N ALA A 50 -5.68 1.94 8.82
CA ALA A 50 -5.11 3.22 8.40
C ALA A 50 -5.54 3.59 6.97
N SER A 51 -5.44 2.65 6.03
CA SER A 51 -5.84 2.86 4.63
C SER A 51 -7.33 3.19 4.52
N PHE A 52 -8.19 2.46 5.24
CA PHE A 52 -9.62 2.75 5.28
C PHE A 52 -9.92 4.12 5.86
N CYS A 53 -9.39 4.44 7.04
CA CYS A 53 -9.66 5.70 7.74
C CYS A 53 -9.18 6.90 6.93
N ILE A 54 -7.97 6.84 6.36
CA ILE A 54 -7.42 7.92 5.53
C ILE A 54 -8.25 8.10 4.26
N ALA A 55 -8.62 7.01 3.57
CA ALA A 55 -9.43 7.09 2.36
C ALA A 55 -10.81 7.73 2.62
N VAL A 56 -11.48 7.32 3.70
CA VAL A 56 -12.77 7.90 4.10
C VAL A 56 -12.61 9.38 4.43
N VAL A 57 -11.65 9.74 5.29
CA VAL A 57 -11.45 11.15 5.69
C VAL A 57 -11.14 12.01 4.46
N ILE A 58 -10.16 11.62 3.64
CA ILE A 58 -9.73 12.38 2.46
C ILE A 58 -10.82 12.44 1.38
N SER A 59 -11.74 11.47 1.31
CA SER A 59 -12.89 11.58 0.40
C SER A 59 -13.81 12.77 0.70
N PHE A 60 -13.87 13.23 1.96
CA PHE A 60 -14.67 14.38 2.37
C PHE A 60 -13.87 15.69 2.44
N ILE A 61 -12.63 15.64 2.96
CA ILE A 61 -11.84 16.86 3.24
C ILE A 61 -10.66 17.07 2.28
N GLY A 62 -10.42 16.14 1.37
CA GLY A 62 -9.30 16.18 0.42
C GLY A 62 -9.40 17.33 -0.57
N GLY A 63 -8.24 17.91 -0.92
CA GLY A 63 -8.18 19.04 -1.85
C GLY A 63 -8.18 18.67 -3.34
N ARG A 64 -8.03 17.38 -3.69
CA ARG A 64 -7.95 16.92 -5.07
C ARG A 64 -8.81 15.66 -5.28
N PRO A 65 -9.94 15.76 -6.01
CA PRO A 65 -10.77 14.61 -6.34
C PRO A 65 -9.98 13.49 -7.02
N ALA A 66 -10.41 12.25 -6.80
CA ALA A 66 -9.80 11.01 -7.30
C ALA A 66 -8.36 10.71 -6.82
N MET A 67 -7.79 11.52 -5.92
CA MET A 67 -6.51 11.20 -5.30
C MET A 67 -6.70 10.17 -4.17
N ILE A 68 -6.04 9.03 -4.29
CA ILE A 68 -6.04 8.00 -3.26
C ILE A 68 -5.00 8.34 -2.21
N SER A 69 -5.40 8.24 -0.94
CA SER A 69 -4.51 8.35 0.22
C SER A 69 -4.71 7.12 1.09
N ALA A 70 -3.63 6.41 1.37
CA ALA A 70 -3.63 5.14 2.10
C ALA A 70 -2.25 4.90 2.74
N ALA A 71 -2.04 3.72 3.33
CA ALA A 71 -0.72 3.30 3.78
C ALA A 71 0.24 3.20 2.59
N THR A 72 1.45 3.74 2.73
CA THR A 72 2.49 3.69 1.69
C THR A 72 3.81 3.19 2.26
N GLY A 73 4.63 2.54 1.43
CA GLY A 73 5.98 2.12 1.81
C GLY A 73 6.87 3.28 2.28
N ALA A 74 6.63 4.48 1.75
CA ALA A 74 7.33 5.70 2.19
C ALA A 74 7.12 6.00 3.67
N MET A 75 5.89 5.84 4.18
CA MET A 75 5.61 6.04 5.59
C MET A 75 6.05 4.85 6.42
N ALA A 76 5.79 3.62 5.95
CA ALA A 76 6.14 2.39 6.66
C ALA A 76 7.64 2.30 6.96
N LEU A 77 8.49 2.57 5.96
CA LEU A 77 9.94 2.51 6.11
C LEU A 77 10.52 3.55 7.08
N VAL A 78 9.83 4.68 7.28
CA VAL A 78 10.28 5.73 8.21
C VAL A 78 9.95 5.35 9.66
N VAL A 79 8.95 4.50 9.88
CA VAL A 79 8.47 4.17 11.23
C VAL A 79 8.93 2.81 11.74
N VAL A 80 9.61 1.98 10.92
CA VAL A 80 10.07 0.64 11.31
C VAL A 80 10.88 0.69 12.60
N ASP A 81 11.98 1.46 12.60
CA ASP A 81 12.87 1.56 13.77
C ASP A 81 12.16 2.21 14.96
N PHE A 82 11.31 3.20 14.69
CA PHE A 82 10.53 3.87 15.73
C PHE A 82 9.58 2.92 16.45
N VAL A 83 8.89 2.05 15.71
CA VAL A 83 8.00 1.01 16.24
C VAL A 83 8.82 -0.06 16.97
N ALA A 84 9.95 -0.47 16.42
CA ALA A 84 10.82 -1.47 17.06
C ALA A 84 11.33 -0.99 18.42
N GLU A 85 11.65 0.30 18.55
CA GLU A 85 12.18 0.88 19.79
C GLU A 85 11.08 1.26 20.81
N HIS A 86 9.92 1.76 20.35
CA HIS A 86 8.91 2.37 21.23
C HIS A 86 7.56 1.64 21.24
N GLY A 87 7.31 0.77 20.26
CA GLY A 87 6.07 0.02 20.13
C GLY A 87 4.93 0.76 19.42
N LEU A 88 3.88 0.00 19.10
CA LEU A 88 2.72 0.46 18.32
C LEU A 88 2.00 1.68 18.94
N GLN A 89 1.91 1.75 20.27
CA GLN A 89 1.19 2.85 20.95
C GLN A 89 1.83 4.22 20.65
N TYR A 90 3.16 4.26 20.58
CA TYR A 90 3.89 5.47 20.23
C TYR A 90 3.72 5.82 18.76
N LEU A 91 3.64 4.83 17.86
CA LEU A 91 3.32 5.07 16.45
C LEU A 91 1.96 5.76 16.28
N LEU A 92 0.94 5.30 17.02
CA LEU A 92 -0.38 5.91 16.99
C LEU A 92 -0.33 7.38 17.48
N GLY A 93 0.39 7.64 18.58
CA GLY A 93 0.60 9.00 19.08
C GLY A 93 1.34 9.90 18.08
N ALA A 94 2.43 9.40 17.48
CA ALA A 94 3.19 10.10 16.46
C ALA A 94 2.35 10.39 15.21
N THR A 95 1.46 9.46 14.83
CA THR A 95 0.56 9.63 13.68
C THR A 95 -0.45 10.75 13.93
N LEU A 96 -1.04 10.80 15.13
CA LEU A 96 -1.93 11.90 15.52
C LEU A 96 -1.19 13.24 15.51
N LEU A 97 0.01 13.29 16.09
CA LEU A 97 0.85 14.49 16.08
C LEU A 97 1.21 14.91 14.65
N CYS A 98 1.55 13.96 13.78
CA CYS A 98 1.81 14.21 12.37
C CYS A 98 0.60 14.86 11.69
N GLY A 99 -0.61 14.35 11.93
CA GLY A 99 -1.85 14.96 11.43
C GLY A 99 -2.06 16.40 11.92
N VAL A 100 -1.81 16.66 13.21
CA VAL A 100 -1.86 18.04 13.75
C VAL A 100 -0.87 18.96 13.05
N ILE A 101 0.38 18.51 12.87
CA ILE A 101 1.40 19.27 12.15
C ILE A 101 0.96 19.54 10.70
N GLN A 102 0.44 18.52 10.00
CA GLN A 102 -0.06 18.67 8.63
C GLN A 102 -1.21 19.70 8.54
N LEU A 103 -2.15 19.69 9.50
CA LEU A 103 -3.22 20.69 9.57
C LEU A 103 -2.67 22.10 9.78
N VAL A 104 -1.72 22.28 10.70
CA VAL A 104 -1.06 23.58 10.93
C VAL A 104 -0.35 24.06 9.67
N MET A 105 0.41 23.19 8.99
CA MET A 105 1.07 23.51 7.73
C MET A 105 0.08 23.88 6.62
N GLY A 106 -1.08 23.21 6.57
CA GLY A 106 -2.18 23.52 5.66
C GLY A 106 -2.78 24.90 5.91
N ILE A 107 -3.07 25.24 7.17
CA ILE A 107 -3.58 26.57 7.58
C ILE A 107 -2.59 27.67 7.21
N LEU A 108 -1.29 27.42 7.43
CA LEU A 108 -0.21 28.34 7.08
C LEU A 108 0.10 28.37 5.56
N LYS A 109 -0.61 27.59 4.74
CA LYS A 109 -0.46 27.50 3.28
C LYS A 109 0.97 27.16 2.83
N LEU A 110 1.65 26.32 3.61
CA LEU A 110 3.05 25.93 3.37
C LEU A 110 3.22 24.96 2.20
N GLY A 111 2.13 24.50 1.56
CA GLY A 111 2.21 23.59 0.41
C GLY A 111 3.06 24.14 -0.75
N ASN A 112 3.08 25.46 -0.95
CA ASN A 112 3.91 26.10 -1.97
C ASN A 112 5.42 26.03 -1.68
N LEU A 113 5.84 25.69 -0.46
CA LEU A 113 7.26 25.51 -0.12
C LEU A 113 7.80 24.18 -0.66
N MET A 114 6.94 23.21 -0.97
CA MET A 114 7.37 21.92 -1.53
C MET A 114 8.12 22.08 -2.86
N ARG A 115 7.93 23.19 -3.58
CA ARG A 115 8.69 23.50 -4.81
C ARG A 115 10.19 23.76 -4.57
N PHE A 116 10.59 24.05 -3.33
CA PHE A 116 11.99 24.25 -2.98
C PHE A 116 12.71 22.94 -2.65
N VAL A 117 11.98 21.83 -2.50
CA VAL A 117 12.58 20.50 -2.37
C VAL A 117 13.23 20.15 -3.71
N SER A 118 14.54 19.94 -3.70
CA SER A 118 15.28 19.68 -4.93
C SER A 118 14.84 18.36 -5.56
N ARG A 119 14.83 18.32 -6.90
CA ARG A 119 14.55 17.09 -7.65
C ARG A 119 15.50 15.96 -7.26
N SER A 120 16.77 16.28 -6.99
CA SER A 120 17.78 15.30 -6.57
C SER A 120 17.42 14.63 -5.25
N VAL A 121 16.85 15.36 -4.28
CA VAL A 121 16.38 14.78 -3.01
C VAL A 121 15.21 13.84 -3.25
N VAL A 122 14.24 14.23 -4.08
CA VAL A 122 13.08 13.36 -4.39
C VAL A 122 13.53 12.08 -5.10
N ILE A 123 14.42 12.17 -6.10
CA ILE A 123 14.95 11.00 -6.80
C ILE A 123 15.76 10.11 -5.83
N GLY A 124 16.60 10.71 -4.99
CA GLY A 124 17.36 9.97 -3.98
C GLY A 124 16.45 9.22 -3.01
N PHE A 125 15.41 9.89 -2.51
CA PHE A 125 14.40 9.30 -1.64
C PHE A 125 13.67 8.13 -2.31
N VAL A 126 13.19 8.30 -3.55
CA VAL A 126 12.48 7.23 -4.27
C VAL A 126 13.38 6.03 -4.56
N ASN A 127 14.65 6.27 -4.94
CA ASN A 127 15.61 5.18 -5.16
C ASN A 127 15.94 4.44 -3.86
N ALA A 128 16.17 5.17 -2.77
CA ALA A 128 16.41 4.57 -1.46
C ALA A 128 15.21 3.73 -1.01
N LEU A 129 13.99 4.26 -1.17
CA LEU A 129 12.75 3.54 -0.88
C LEU A 129 12.65 2.25 -1.69
N ALA A 130 12.93 2.28 -3.00
CA ALA A 130 12.88 1.09 -3.84
C ALA A 130 13.89 0.03 -3.39
N ILE A 131 15.12 0.43 -3.05
CA ILE A 131 16.16 -0.46 -2.53
C ILE A 131 15.73 -1.04 -1.18
N LEU A 132 15.20 -0.23 -0.27
CA LEU A 132 14.74 -0.66 1.04
C LEU A 132 13.58 -1.65 0.96
N ILE A 133 12.60 -1.41 0.09
CA ILE A 133 11.52 -2.38 -0.16
C ILE A 133 12.11 -3.70 -0.67
N PHE A 134 13.04 -3.65 -1.63
CA PHE A 134 13.68 -4.86 -2.15
C PHE A 134 14.47 -5.61 -1.06
N MET A 135 15.24 -4.88 -0.26
CA MET A 135 15.99 -5.44 0.87
C MET A 135 15.06 -6.08 1.91
N ALA A 136 13.90 -5.47 2.17
CA ALA A 136 12.90 -6.01 3.09
C ALA A 136 12.29 -7.34 2.61
N GLN A 137 12.39 -7.68 1.32
CA GLN A 137 11.95 -8.98 0.80
C GLN A 137 13.02 -10.07 0.90
N LEU A 138 14.30 -9.73 1.10
CA LEU A 138 15.39 -10.72 1.14
C LEU A 138 15.25 -11.74 2.28
N PRO A 139 14.85 -11.35 3.52
CA PRO A 139 14.59 -12.32 4.57
C PRO A 139 13.51 -13.35 4.19
N GLU A 140 12.56 -12.97 3.34
CA GLU A 140 11.46 -13.85 2.90
C GLU A 140 11.89 -14.88 1.85
N LEU A 141 13.13 -14.74 1.36
CA LEU A 141 13.76 -15.62 0.39
C LEU A 141 15.02 -16.29 0.97
N ASP A 142 15.42 -16.02 2.21
CA ASP A 142 16.57 -16.68 2.82
C ASP A 142 16.15 -18.02 3.44
N ILE A 143 16.64 -19.13 2.88
CA ILE A 143 16.33 -20.49 3.33
C ILE A 143 16.84 -20.78 4.76
N ARG A 144 17.67 -19.91 5.31
CA ARG A 144 18.13 -19.96 6.71
C ARG A 144 17.07 -19.47 7.70
N ASN A 145 16.04 -18.78 7.22
CA ASN A 145 14.96 -18.25 8.05
C ASN A 145 13.84 -19.28 8.21
N ASP A 146 13.23 -19.27 9.39
CA ASP A 146 12.13 -20.18 9.72
C ASP A 146 10.94 -19.99 8.78
N GLY A 147 10.44 -21.11 8.26
CA GLY A 147 9.31 -21.16 7.32
C GLY A 147 9.67 -20.89 5.86
N VAL A 148 10.95 -20.64 5.52
CA VAL A 148 11.38 -20.47 4.12
C VAL A 148 11.88 -21.80 3.56
N THR A 149 11.05 -22.44 2.73
CA THR A 149 11.39 -23.70 2.05
C THR A 149 11.88 -23.45 0.62
N THR A 150 12.51 -24.46 -0.01
CA THR A 150 12.89 -24.36 -1.44
C THR A 150 11.69 -24.08 -2.36
N LEU A 151 10.49 -24.47 -1.93
CA LEU A 151 9.24 -24.19 -2.63
C LEU A 151 8.96 -22.69 -2.75
N VAL A 152 9.40 -21.86 -1.80
CA VAL A 152 9.25 -20.40 -1.83
C VAL A 152 9.89 -19.80 -3.08
N TYR A 153 11.07 -20.28 -3.48
CA TYR A 153 11.72 -19.82 -4.71
C TYR A 153 10.90 -20.17 -5.97
N ALA A 154 10.33 -21.38 -6.02
CA ALA A 154 9.50 -21.80 -7.14
C ALA A 154 8.22 -20.96 -7.23
N ILE A 155 7.54 -20.74 -6.10
CA ILE A 155 6.33 -19.93 -6.03
C ILE A 155 6.62 -18.48 -6.37
N THR A 156 7.74 -17.93 -5.91
CA THR A 156 8.18 -16.57 -6.24
C THR A 156 8.46 -16.45 -7.74
N ALA A 157 9.17 -17.41 -8.33
CA ALA A 157 9.44 -17.41 -9.77
C ALA A 157 8.15 -17.52 -10.60
N ILE A 158 7.20 -18.37 -10.18
CA ILE A 158 5.88 -18.48 -10.81
C ILE A 158 5.12 -17.17 -10.66
N GLY A 159 5.12 -16.56 -9.49
CA GLY A 159 4.44 -15.30 -9.22
C GLY A 159 4.97 -14.15 -10.07
N LEU A 160 6.29 -14.01 -10.17
CA LEU A 160 6.93 -13.06 -11.09
C LEU A 160 6.56 -13.37 -12.55
N GLY A 161 6.53 -14.65 -12.94
CA GLY A 161 6.05 -15.09 -14.25
C GLY A 161 4.62 -14.61 -14.53
N ILE A 162 3.69 -14.78 -13.57
CA ILE A 162 2.32 -14.28 -13.71
C ILE A 162 2.34 -12.75 -13.85
N ILE A 163 3.06 -12.03 -12.99
CA ILE A 163 3.07 -10.57 -13.00
C ILE A 163 3.56 -9.99 -14.34
N TYR A 164 4.64 -10.55 -14.90
CA TYR A 164 5.25 -10.06 -16.15
C TYR A 164 4.59 -10.58 -17.43
N PHE A 165 4.13 -11.84 -17.47
CA PHE A 165 3.59 -12.44 -18.70
C PHE A 165 2.07 -12.37 -18.81
N PHE A 166 1.32 -12.32 -17.70
CA PHE A 166 -0.15 -12.23 -17.76
C PHE A 166 -0.66 -11.01 -18.53
N PRO A 167 -0.08 -9.80 -18.40
CA PRO A 167 -0.52 -8.63 -19.17
C PRO A 167 -0.34 -8.76 -20.68
N VAL A 168 0.54 -9.67 -21.15
CA VAL A 168 0.78 -9.92 -22.57
C VAL A 168 -0.39 -10.69 -23.22
N LEU A 169 -1.19 -11.41 -22.43
CA LEU A 169 -2.33 -12.17 -22.93
C LEU A 169 -3.38 -11.24 -23.57
N PRO A 170 -3.74 -11.45 -24.85
CA PRO A 170 -4.67 -10.58 -25.54
C PRO A 170 -6.05 -10.62 -24.86
N LYS A 171 -6.67 -9.44 -24.75
CA LYS A 171 -8.01 -9.18 -24.17
C LYS A 171 -8.11 -9.35 -22.65
N ILE A 172 -7.63 -10.45 -22.07
CA ILE A 172 -7.81 -10.75 -20.63
C ILE A 172 -6.78 -10.01 -19.77
N GLY A 173 -5.51 -9.98 -20.19
CA GLY A 173 -4.42 -9.35 -19.44
C GLY A 173 -4.54 -7.83 -19.28
N LYS A 174 -5.46 -7.19 -20.01
CA LYS A 174 -5.71 -5.75 -19.98
C LYS A 174 -6.83 -5.33 -19.03
N ILE A 175 -7.62 -6.28 -18.53
CA ILE A 175 -8.82 -6.00 -17.71
C ILE A 175 -8.51 -6.19 -16.23
N ILE A 176 -7.72 -7.23 -15.89
CA ILE A 176 -7.48 -7.63 -14.51
C ILE A 176 -6.02 -7.33 -14.15
N PRO A 177 -5.73 -6.67 -13.01
CA PRO A 177 -4.37 -6.47 -12.53
C PRO A 177 -3.65 -7.81 -12.37
N SER A 178 -2.48 -7.98 -12.99
CA SER A 178 -1.68 -9.21 -12.87
C SER A 178 -1.27 -9.54 -11.43
N PRO A 179 -1.01 -8.57 -10.51
CA PRO A 179 -0.77 -8.88 -9.10
C PRO A 179 -1.96 -9.58 -8.43
N LEU A 180 -3.20 -9.17 -8.75
CA LEU A 180 -4.39 -9.79 -8.19
C LEU A 180 -4.54 -11.25 -8.65
N VAL A 181 -4.26 -11.51 -9.93
CA VAL A 181 -4.28 -12.86 -10.50
C VAL A 181 -3.22 -13.73 -9.85
N CYS A 182 -2.02 -13.18 -9.63
CA CYS A 182 -0.92 -13.84 -8.95
C CYS A 182 -1.34 -14.25 -7.52
N ILE A 183 -1.83 -13.30 -6.72
CA ILE A 183 -2.23 -13.55 -5.33
C ILE A 183 -3.34 -14.60 -5.25
N VAL A 184 -4.43 -14.41 -6.01
CA VAL A 184 -5.56 -15.35 -5.97
C VAL A 184 -5.13 -16.74 -6.46
N GLY A 185 -4.41 -16.81 -7.58
CA GLY A 185 -3.97 -18.08 -8.17
C GLY A 185 -3.03 -18.86 -7.25
N LEU A 186 -2.02 -18.20 -6.68
CA LEU A 186 -1.07 -18.84 -5.77
C LEU A 186 -1.71 -19.22 -4.44
N THR A 187 -2.64 -18.40 -3.92
CA THR A 187 -3.38 -18.74 -2.69
C THR A 187 -4.25 -19.98 -2.90
N VAL A 188 -5.01 -20.06 -4.00
CA VAL A 188 -5.83 -21.24 -4.32
C VAL A 188 -4.95 -22.48 -4.49
N ALA A 189 -3.82 -22.37 -5.18
CA ALA A 189 -2.89 -23.49 -5.35
C ALA A 189 -2.30 -23.94 -4.01
N SER A 190 -1.84 -23.01 -3.16
CA SER A 190 -1.29 -23.30 -1.84
C SER A 190 -2.28 -24.05 -0.95
N ILE A 191 -3.56 -23.62 -0.93
CA ILE A 191 -4.62 -24.28 -0.15
C ILE A 191 -4.92 -25.67 -0.72
N TYR A 192 -5.08 -25.78 -2.05
CA TYR A 192 -5.45 -27.04 -2.70
C TYR A 192 -4.37 -28.14 -2.55
N PHE A 193 -3.10 -27.76 -2.69
CA PHE A 193 -1.97 -28.68 -2.54
C PHE A 193 -1.46 -28.77 -1.10
N ASN A 194 -2.06 -28.03 -0.17
CA ASN A 194 -1.71 -27.94 1.25
C ASN A 194 -0.20 -27.71 1.46
N TRP A 195 0.35 -26.71 0.76
CA TRP A 195 1.77 -26.38 0.83
C TRP A 195 2.11 -25.77 2.19
N ASP A 196 3.14 -26.34 2.85
CA ASP A 196 3.70 -25.83 4.10
C ASP A 196 4.56 -24.59 3.82
N LEU A 197 3.93 -23.42 3.92
CA LEU A 197 4.50 -22.11 3.62
C LEU A 197 4.07 -21.14 4.71
N ARG A 198 4.95 -20.20 5.06
CA ARG A 198 4.57 -19.09 5.93
C ARG A 198 3.50 -18.23 5.25
N THR A 199 2.45 -17.92 5.99
CA THR A 199 1.30 -17.16 5.52
C THR A 199 1.28 -15.76 6.13
N VAL A 200 0.46 -14.87 5.56
CA VAL A 200 0.24 -13.51 6.11
C VAL A 200 -0.30 -13.55 7.53
N ALA A 201 -1.06 -14.59 7.90
CA ALA A 201 -1.60 -14.72 9.24
C ALA A 201 -0.51 -14.93 10.31
N ASP A 202 0.61 -15.55 9.92
CA ASP A 202 1.73 -15.84 10.81
C ASP A 202 2.61 -14.61 11.08
N MET A 203 2.37 -13.49 10.37
CA MET A 203 3.17 -12.26 10.46
C MET A 203 2.53 -11.18 11.36
N GLY A 204 1.44 -11.51 12.05
CA GLY A 204 0.64 -10.57 12.84
C GLY A 204 0.72 -10.74 14.36
N GLU A 205 1.67 -11.54 14.87
CA GLU A 205 1.90 -11.76 16.31
C GLU A 205 3.15 -11.03 16.82
#